data_AF-A0A8S3RJE1-F1
#
_entry.id   AF-A0A8S3RJE1-F1
#
_cell.length_a   1.000
_cell.length_b   1.000
_cell.length_c   1.000
_cell.angle_alpha   90.00
_cell.angle_beta   90.00
_cell.angle_gamma   90.00
#
_symmetry.space_group_name_H-M   'P 1'
#
loop_
_entity.id
_entity.type
_entity.pdbx_description
1 polymer ?
#
loop_
_entity_poly.entity_id
_entity_poly.type
_entity_poly.pdbx_seq_one_letter_code
_entity_poly.pdbx_strand_id
1 'polypeptide(L)'
;MNLKSRLQEELTSVLHGICRPPALLMTQPDKTSTEMNIEGYEVMPCEPLHDICNIVQNIITELPHHVENKETKAELENFCSKTIGDKNQIKGSDARHFAIQLAQYVSTEQQHNKISEDTVNLIQVLVEIINIAYSSEEKRSPRQILRLYNLTFLFGVLTKSVIGTPVKITTRKLYGCHFHSLVVHLPDVYRIINTKSILCEQEERSFGSLRRIAETTTNRKPGWIIDNTIIRYNSQQKSDDRCDSFAKQDSTISRQAKRLPHRKNTIFTKKLLSGKSSVVQSHLARIADFIIPGDQIWWHYDGENVVFHDSIDEPNFRLEGPPLSNYRSTSLKKK
;
A
#
# COMPACT_ATOMS: atom_id res chain seq x y z
N MET A 1 26.57 -28.14 6.07
CA MET A 1 25.95 -26.92 5.50
C MET A 1 26.77 -26.48 4.28
N ASN A 2 26.15 -26.10 3.17
CA ASN A 2 26.86 -25.61 1.97
C ASN A 2 27.48 -24.23 2.27
N LEU A 3 28.67 -23.93 1.73
CA LEU A 3 29.38 -22.65 1.90
C LEU A 3 28.48 -21.44 1.61
N LYS A 4 27.64 -21.52 0.57
CA LYS A 4 26.64 -20.49 0.26
C LYS A 4 25.67 -20.26 1.42
N SER A 5 25.19 -21.34 2.04
CA SER A 5 24.27 -21.27 3.19
C SER A 5 24.92 -20.56 4.36
N ARG A 6 26.18 -20.91 4.67
CA ARG A 6 26.95 -20.31 5.77
C ARG A 6 27.22 -18.82 5.52
N LEU A 7 27.66 -18.48 4.32
CA LEU A 7 27.89 -17.08 3.93
C LEU A 7 26.60 -16.26 3.94
N GLN A 8 25.46 -16.86 3.61
CA GLN A 8 24.17 -16.19 3.63
C GLN A 8 23.66 -15.97 5.07
N GLU A 9 23.94 -16.89 6.00
CA GLU A 9 23.68 -16.70 7.44
C GLU A 9 24.60 -15.64 8.05
N GLU A 10 25.90 -15.67 7.73
CA GLU A 10 26.87 -14.64 8.15
C GLU A 10 26.45 -13.26 7.61
N LEU A 11 26.09 -13.17 6.34
CA LEU A 11 25.62 -11.92 5.73
C LEU A 11 24.31 -11.44 6.37
N THR A 12 23.37 -12.34 6.66
CA THR A 12 22.11 -12.00 7.35
C THR A 12 22.38 -11.49 8.77
N SER A 13 23.37 -12.08 9.45
CA SER A 13 23.81 -11.64 10.78
C SER A 13 24.44 -10.24 10.76
N VAL A 14 25.32 -9.98 9.78
CA VAL A 14 26.00 -8.69 9.58
C VAL A 14 25.03 -7.60 9.15
N LEU A 15 24.13 -7.90 8.21
CA LEU A 15 23.16 -6.96 7.66
C LEU A 15 21.87 -6.91 8.48
N HIS A 16 21.93 -7.06 9.80
CA HIS A 16 20.75 -7.16 10.67
C HIS A 16 19.69 -6.07 10.35
N GLY A 17 18.65 -6.41 9.58
CA GLY A 17 17.63 -5.45 9.13
C GLY A 17 18.00 -4.56 7.91
N ILE A 18 19.20 -4.63 7.36
CA ILE A 18 19.67 -3.88 6.17
C ILE A 18 19.42 -4.70 4.89
N CYS A 19 18.24 -4.55 4.28
CA CYS A 19 17.83 -5.29 3.08
C CYS A 19 18.62 -4.96 1.80
N ARG A 20 19.30 -3.80 1.71
CA ARG A 20 20.28 -3.42 0.66
C ARG A 20 20.91 -2.04 0.98
N PRO A 21 22.25 -1.88 0.97
CA PRO A 21 22.87 -0.57 0.88
C PRO A 21 22.45 0.10 -0.45
N PRO A 22 22.17 1.42 -0.49
CA PRO A 22 21.93 2.12 -1.74
C PRO A 22 23.07 1.86 -2.73
N ALA A 23 22.75 1.42 -3.96
CA ALA A 23 23.77 1.08 -4.96
C ALA A 23 24.74 2.24 -5.25
N LEU A 24 24.26 3.48 -5.10
CA LEU A 24 25.06 4.72 -5.20
C LEU A 24 26.14 4.86 -4.12
N LEU A 25 25.99 4.17 -2.98
CA LEU A 25 26.95 4.13 -1.89
C LEU A 25 27.89 2.92 -1.97
N MET A 26 27.62 1.95 -2.86
CA MET A 26 28.45 0.77 -3.09
C MET A 26 29.50 1.00 -4.19
N THR A 27 30.21 2.13 -4.14
CA THR A 27 31.31 2.40 -5.06
C THR A 27 32.56 1.56 -4.75
N GLN A 28 32.65 1.03 -3.53
CA GLN A 28 33.74 0.20 -3.04
C GLN A 28 33.15 -0.96 -2.22
N PRO A 29 32.78 -2.09 -2.87
CA PRO A 29 32.04 -3.20 -2.25
C PRO A 29 32.82 -3.97 -1.18
N ASP A 30 34.12 -3.69 -1.06
CA ASP A 30 35.08 -4.19 -0.11
C ASP A 30 35.11 -3.40 1.22
N LYS A 31 34.43 -2.25 1.29
CA LYS A 31 34.33 -1.45 2.52
C LYS A 31 33.35 -2.02 3.53
N THR A 32 33.63 -1.78 4.80
CA THR A 32 32.76 -2.10 5.95
C THR A 32 31.55 -1.16 6.02
N SER A 33 30.52 -1.55 6.79
CA SER A 33 29.31 -0.72 7.02
C SER A 33 29.62 0.63 7.66
N THR A 34 30.61 0.68 8.56
CA THR A 34 31.12 1.90 9.19
C THR A 34 31.75 2.83 8.15
N GLU A 35 32.63 2.28 7.30
CA GLU A 35 33.33 3.03 6.25
C GLU A 35 32.38 3.53 5.15
N MET A 36 31.26 2.84 4.95
CA MET A 36 30.17 3.27 4.06
C MET A 36 29.20 4.24 4.75
N ASN A 37 29.35 4.50 6.05
CA ASN A 37 28.44 5.32 6.87
C ASN A 37 26.98 4.86 6.79
N ILE A 38 26.76 3.55 6.75
CA ILE A 38 25.43 2.92 6.68
C ILE A 38 25.02 2.19 7.95
N GLU A 39 25.79 2.30 9.04
CA GLU A 39 25.45 1.66 10.32
C GLU A 39 24.11 2.14 10.88
N GLY A 40 23.76 3.40 10.62
CA GLY A 40 22.46 3.98 10.95
C GLY A 40 21.45 3.94 9.80
N TYR A 41 21.71 3.18 8.73
CA TYR A 41 20.78 3.11 7.60
C TYR A 41 19.55 2.28 7.98
N GLU A 42 18.47 2.97 8.32
CA GLU A 42 17.19 2.33 8.57
C GLU A 42 16.52 1.94 7.25
N VAL A 43 16.14 0.66 7.17
CA VAL A 43 15.29 0.19 6.08
C VAL A 43 13.86 0.61 6.36
N MET A 44 13.19 1.08 5.31
CA MET A 44 11.79 1.43 5.37
C MET A 44 10.97 0.23 5.86
N PRO A 45 10.19 0.36 6.94
CA PRO A 45 9.43 -0.76 7.49
C PRO A 45 8.20 -1.14 6.65
N CYS A 46 7.87 -0.33 5.63
CA CYS A 46 6.85 -0.61 4.64
C CYS A 46 7.35 -0.22 3.25
N GLU A 47 7.11 -1.09 2.27
CA GLU A 47 7.34 -0.84 0.85
C GLU A 47 5.97 -0.76 0.16
N PRO A 48 5.33 0.41 0.09
CA PRO A 48 3.90 0.52 -0.21
C PRO A 48 3.49 -0.17 -1.51
N LEU A 49 4.33 -0.11 -2.56
CA LEU A 49 4.06 -0.79 -3.83
C LEU A 49 3.96 -2.30 -3.65
N HIS A 50 4.98 -2.91 -3.05
CA HIS A 50 5.07 -4.35 -2.89
C HIS A 50 4.05 -4.88 -1.89
N ASP A 51 3.87 -4.18 -0.77
CA ASP A 51 2.93 -4.58 0.26
C ASP A 51 1.48 -4.50 -0.25
N ILE A 52 1.09 -3.41 -0.93
CA ILE A 52 -0.24 -3.25 -1.51
C ILE A 52 -0.49 -4.31 -2.60
N CYS A 53 0.46 -4.52 -3.52
CA CYS A 53 0.30 -5.52 -4.58
C CYS A 53 0.06 -6.92 -4.01
N ASN A 54 0.85 -7.33 -3.00
CA ASN A 54 0.70 -8.64 -2.38
C ASN A 54 -0.61 -8.75 -1.59
N ILE A 55 -1.04 -7.69 -0.89
CA ILE A 55 -2.31 -7.70 -0.18
C ILE A 55 -3.49 -7.81 -1.14
N VAL A 56 -3.47 -7.03 -2.22
CA VAL A 56 -4.48 -7.13 -3.28
C VAL A 56 -4.50 -8.54 -3.85
N GLN A 57 -3.36 -9.11 -4.23
CA GLN A 57 -3.27 -10.50 -4.73
C GLN A 57 -3.84 -11.52 -3.73
N ASN A 58 -3.50 -11.38 -2.45
CA ASN A 58 -3.96 -12.29 -1.40
C ASN A 58 -5.48 -12.21 -1.22
N ILE A 59 -6.04 -11.00 -1.15
CA ILE A 59 -7.49 -10.79 -1.06
C ILE A 59 -8.20 -11.40 -2.26
N ILE A 60 -7.68 -11.22 -3.47
CA ILE A 60 -8.30 -11.77 -4.69
C ILE A 60 -8.32 -13.29 -4.69
N THR A 61 -7.21 -13.88 -4.22
CA THR A 61 -7.07 -15.34 -4.19
C THR A 61 -7.98 -15.95 -3.12
N GLU A 62 -8.13 -15.27 -1.99
CA GLU A 62 -8.77 -15.82 -0.80
C GLU A 62 -10.27 -15.51 -0.75
N LEU A 63 -10.68 -14.27 -1.03
CA LEU A 63 -12.04 -13.77 -0.83
C LEU A 63 -13.16 -14.66 -1.43
N PRO A 64 -13.03 -15.23 -2.66
CA PRO A 64 -14.09 -16.06 -3.21
C PRO A 64 -14.41 -17.30 -2.37
N HIS A 65 -13.45 -17.78 -1.57
CA HIS A 65 -13.60 -18.96 -0.72
C HIS A 65 -14.39 -18.67 0.57
N HIS A 66 -14.69 -17.40 0.86
CA HIS A 66 -15.46 -16.95 2.02
C HIS A 66 -16.86 -16.47 1.65
N VAL A 67 -17.28 -16.70 0.41
CA VAL A 67 -18.66 -16.47 -0.04
C VAL A 67 -19.44 -17.78 0.12
N GLU A 68 -20.52 -17.74 0.90
CA GLU A 68 -21.34 -18.93 1.21
C GLU A 68 -22.10 -19.46 -0.02
N ASN A 69 -22.62 -18.55 -0.86
CA ASN A 69 -23.35 -18.91 -2.06
C ASN A 69 -22.39 -19.43 -3.15
N LYS A 70 -22.59 -20.67 -3.59
CA LYS A 70 -21.73 -21.34 -4.60
C LYS A 70 -21.77 -20.66 -5.98
N GLU A 71 -22.92 -20.11 -6.38
CA GLU A 71 -23.07 -19.40 -7.64
C GLU A 71 -22.30 -18.08 -7.59
N THR A 72 -22.52 -17.27 -6.55
CA THR A 72 -21.78 -16.01 -6.32
C THR A 72 -20.29 -16.25 -6.18
N LYS A 73 -19.88 -17.34 -5.52
CA LYS A 73 -18.48 -17.76 -5.47
C LYS A 73 -17.92 -17.99 -6.86
N ALA A 74 -18.60 -18.77 -7.71
CA ALA A 74 -18.14 -19.05 -9.08
C ALA A 74 -18.09 -17.78 -9.95
N GLU A 75 -19.08 -16.90 -9.80
CA GLU A 75 -19.11 -15.58 -10.46
C GLU A 75 -17.90 -14.72 -10.04
N LEU A 76 -17.60 -14.68 -8.74
CA LEU A 76 -16.48 -13.93 -8.19
C LEU A 76 -15.12 -14.53 -8.58
N GLU A 77 -14.97 -15.86 -8.56
CA GLU A 77 -13.76 -16.54 -9.06
C GLU A 77 -13.51 -16.23 -10.54
N ASN A 78 -14.58 -16.23 -11.35
CA ASN A 78 -14.52 -15.88 -12.77
C ASN A 78 -14.15 -14.40 -12.96
N PHE A 79 -14.74 -13.50 -12.18
CA PHE A 79 -14.40 -12.08 -12.17
C PHE A 79 -12.92 -11.86 -11.83
N CYS A 80 -12.44 -12.49 -10.76
CA CYS A 80 -11.05 -12.40 -10.32
C CYS A 80 -10.07 -12.93 -11.38
N SER A 81 -10.37 -14.08 -11.96
CA SER A 81 -9.54 -14.72 -12.99
C SER A 81 -9.48 -13.90 -14.27
N LYS A 82 -10.62 -13.37 -14.75
CA LYS A 82 -10.68 -12.52 -15.94
C LYS A 82 -9.96 -11.18 -15.76
N THR A 83 -10.02 -10.62 -14.55
CA THR A 83 -9.48 -9.28 -14.29
C THR A 83 -7.96 -9.30 -14.03
N ILE A 84 -7.42 -10.35 -13.39
CA ILE A 84 -5.96 -10.53 -13.27
C ILE A 84 -5.34 -11.08 -14.57
N GLY A 85 -6.01 -12.03 -15.23
CA GLY A 85 -5.43 -12.84 -16.31
C GLY A 85 -4.34 -13.81 -15.83
N ASP A 86 -3.58 -14.41 -16.75
CA ASP A 86 -2.46 -15.34 -16.46
C ASP A 86 -1.17 -14.61 -16.03
N LYS A 87 -1.28 -13.44 -15.39
CA LYS A 87 -0.11 -12.67 -14.97
C LYS A 87 0.52 -13.31 -13.73
N ASN A 88 1.73 -13.85 -13.89
CA ASN A 88 2.54 -14.35 -12.77
C ASN A 88 2.90 -13.27 -11.72
N GLN A 89 2.84 -11.99 -12.10
CA GLN A 89 3.09 -10.85 -11.23
C GLN A 89 2.17 -9.68 -11.60
N ILE A 90 1.41 -9.18 -10.63
CA ILE A 90 0.55 -8.01 -10.78
C ILE A 90 1.41 -6.75 -10.57
N LYS A 91 1.35 -5.82 -11.53
CA LYS A 91 1.99 -4.50 -11.42
C LYS A 91 1.22 -3.59 -10.46
N GLY A 92 1.86 -2.56 -9.91
CA GLY A 92 1.20 -1.58 -9.04
C GLY A 92 -0.09 -1.01 -9.61
N SER A 93 -0.05 -0.59 -10.88
CA SER A 93 -1.22 -0.03 -11.57
C SER A 93 -2.36 -1.04 -11.73
N ASP A 94 -2.02 -2.31 -11.98
CA ASP A 94 -2.99 -3.39 -12.14
C ASP A 94 -3.67 -3.68 -10.79
N ALA A 95 -2.89 -3.73 -9.69
CA ALA A 95 -3.40 -3.95 -8.35
C ALA A 95 -4.38 -2.84 -7.92
N ARG A 96 -4.03 -1.57 -8.16
CA ARG A 96 -4.91 -0.43 -7.86
C ARG A 96 -6.21 -0.48 -8.65
N HIS A 97 -6.10 -0.73 -9.96
CA HIS A 97 -7.26 -0.82 -10.84
C HIS A 97 -8.19 -1.95 -10.40
N PHE A 98 -7.60 -3.12 -10.12
CA PHE A 98 -8.33 -4.28 -9.65
C PHE A 98 -9.09 -3.97 -8.36
N ALA A 99 -8.44 -3.37 -7.36
CA ALA A 99 -9.08 -3.08 -6.07
C ALA A 99 -10.36 -2.23 -6.26
N ILE A 100 -10.33 -1.26 -7.17
CA ILE A 100 -11.49 -0.43 -7.52
C ILE A 100 -12.58 -1.25 -8.22
N GLN A 101 -12.22 -2.08 -9.19
CA GLN A 101 -13.18 -2.93 -9.90
C GLN A 101 -13.82 -3.95 -8.96
N LEU A 102 -13.05 -4.53 -8.04
CA LEU A 102 -13.56 -5.42 -7.00
C LEU A 102 -14.53 -4.68 -6.08
N ALA A 103 -14.19 -3.46 -5.64
CA ALA A 103 -15.07 -2.65 -4.81
C ALA A 103 -16.42 -2.38 -5.51
N GLN A 104 -16.40 -2.08 -6.82
CA GLN A 104 -17.62 -1.91 -7.61
C GLN A 104 -18.42 -3.21 -7.69
N TYR A 105 -17.76 -4.33 -8.00
CA TYR A 105 -18.41 -5.64 -8.09
C TYR A 105 -19.08 -6.04 -6.77
N VAL A 106 -18.34 -6.03 -5.65
CA VAL A 106 -18.90 -6.45 -4.35
C VAL A 106 -20.01 -5.52 -3.88
N SER A 107 -19.96 -4.22 -4.22
CA SER A 107 -21.03 -3.28 -3.91
C SER A 107 -22.31 -3.61 -4.69
N THR A 108 -22.20 -3.98 -5.97
CA THR A 108 -23.35 -4.42 -6.78
C THR A 108 -23.95 -5.72 -6.23
N GLU A 109 -23.12 -6.72 -5.94
CA GLU A 109 -23.61 -7.99 -5.41
C GLU A 109 -24.23 -7.85 -4.01
N GLN A 110 -23.78 -6.88 -3.21
CA GLN A 110 -24.40 -6.56 -1.92
C GLN A 110 -25.81 -5.96 -2.07
N GLN A 111 -26.07 -5.16 -3.11
CA GLN A 111 -27.45 -4.69 -3.41
C GLN A 111 -28.39 -5.85 -3.77
N HIS A 112 -27.83 -6.95 -4.27
CA HIS A 112 -28.54 -8.20 -4.53
C HIS A 112 -28.56 -9.16 -3.32
N ASN A 113 -28.10 -8.73 -2.14
CA ASN A 113 -27.97 -9.54 -0.92
C ASN A 113 -27.13 -10.81 -1.08
N LYS A 114 -26.20 -10.84 -2.04
CA LYS A 114 -25.32 -12.00 -2.29
C LYS A 114 -24.00 -11.92 -1.52
N ILE A 115 -23.58 -10.73 -1.11
CA ILE A 115 -22.33 -10.47 -0.40
C ILE A 115 -22.60 -9.64 0.86
N SER A 116 -21.88 -9.92 1.94
CA SER A 116 -22.02 -9.23 3.22
C SER A 116 -21.55 -7.76 3.16
N GLU A 117 -22.14 -6.91 3.99
CA GLU A 117 -21.70 -5.51 4.12
C GLU A 117 -20.25 -5.41 4.64
N ASP A 118 -19.83 -6.31 5.53
CA ASP A 118 -18.46 -6.39 6.03
C ASP A 118 -17.45 -6.63 4.89
N THR A 119 -17.80 -7.48 3.92
CA THR A 119 -16.99 -7.71 2.72
C THR A 119 -16.86 -6.44 1.87
N VAL A 120 -17.96 -5.72 1.66
CA VAL A 120 -17.92 -4.44 0.92
C VAL A 120 -17.04 -3.43 1.67
N ASN A 121 -17.23 -3.30 2.98
CA ASN A 121 -16.43 -2.42 3.83
C ASN A 121 -14.94 -2.78 3.78
N LEU A 122 -14.57 -4.06 3.81
CA LEU A 122 -13.18 -4.51 3.71
C LEU A 122 -12.52 -4.00 2.42
N ILE A 123 -13.18 -4.17 1.27
CA ILE A 123 -12.63 -3.78 -0.02
C ILE A 123 -12.61 -2.26 -0.20
N GLN A 124 -13.65 -1.56 0.25
CA GLN A 124 -13.68 -0.09 0.18
C GLN A 124 -12.59 0.55 1.06
N VAL A 125 -12.37 0.01 2.26
CA VAL A 125 -11.27 0.45 3.14
C VAL A 125 -9.92 0.24 2.45
N LEU A 126 -9.70 -0.93 1.82
CA LEU A 126 -8.47 -1.18 1.06
C LEU A 126 -8.28 -0.16 -0.07
N VAL A 127 -9.32 0.13 -0.85
CA VAL A 127 -9.26 1.14 -1.91
C VAL A 127 -8.91 2.52 -1.37
N GLU A 128 -9.47 2.91 -0.21
CA GLU A 128 -9.16 4.20 0.39
C GLU A 128 -7.73 4.27 0.93
N ILE A 129 -7.22 3.19 1.54
CA ILE A 129 -5.80 3.06 1.94
C ILE A 129 -4.89 3.26 0.72
N ILE A 130 -5.18 2.58 -0.38
CA ILE A 130 -4.44 2.70 -1.64
C ILE A 130 -4.50 4.15 -2.16
N ASN A 131 -5.66 4.79 -2.12
CA ASN A 131 -5.81 6.17 -2.58
C ASN A 131 -4.98 7.16 -1.75
N ILE A 132 -4.91 6.99 -0.43
CA ILE A 132 -4.07 7.82 0.45
C ILE A 132 -2.58 7.52 0.19
N ALA A 133 -2.20 6.25 0.09
CA ALA A 133 -0.82 5.84 -0.15
C ALA A 133 -0.25 6.41 -1.47
N TYR A 134 -1.10 6.57 -2.49
CA TYR A 134 -0.74 7.13 -3.80
C TYR A 134 -1.03 8.64 -3.92
N SER A 135 -1.44 9.30 -2.84
CA SER A 135 -1.78 10.71 -2.86
C SER A 135 -0.54 11.60 -3.00
N SER A 136 -0.74 12.78 -3.62
CA SER A 136 0.35 13.75 -3.78
C SER A 136 0.66 14.44 -2.45
N GLU A 137 1.86 15.01 -2.34
CA GLU A 137 2.37 15.55 -1.07
C GLU A 137 1.50 16.71 -0.56
N GLU A 138 0.91 17.48 -1.47
CA GLU A 138 0.05 18.63 -1.13
C GLU A 138 -1.24 18.21 -0.42
N LYS A 139 -1.64 16.94 -0.54
CA LYS A 139 -2.83 16.42 0.13
C LYS A 139 -2.55 15.99 1.56
N ARG A 140 -1.29 15.70 1.90
CA ARG A 140 -0.91 15.19 3.22
C ARG A 140 -1.25 16.22 4.30
N SER A 141 -2.07 15.78 5.25
CA SER A 141 -2.59 16.59 6.35
C SER A 141 -2.75 15.73 7.61
N PRO A 142 -2.83 16.33 8.82
CA PRO A 142 -3.15 15.59 10.05
C PRO A 142 -4.43 14.75 9.90
N ARG A 143 -5.45 15.30 9.24
CA ARG A 143 -6.68 14.57 8.91
C ARG A 143 -6.42 13.29 8.12
N GLN A 144 -5.64 13.37 7.04
CA GLN A 144 -5.31 12.18 6.23
C GLN A 144 -4.46 11.16 6.98
N ILE A 145 -3.58 11.62 7.88
CA ILE A 145 -2.79 10.73 8.73
C ILE A 145 -3.73 9.97 9.66
N LEU A 146 -4.58 10.67 10.42
CA LEU A 146 -5.59 10.04 11.28
C LEU A 146 -6.45 9.05 10.50
N ARG A 147 -6.93 9.47 9.32
CA ARG A 147 -7.72 8.64 8.42
C ARG A 147 -6.99 7.36 8.05
N LEU A 148 -5.71 7.44 7.69
CA LEU A 148 -4.93 6.27 7.31
C LEU A 148 -4.74 5.30 8.49
N TYR A 149 -4.42 5.80 9.68
CA TYR A 149 -4.36 4.97 10.90
C TYR A 149 -5.67 4.23 11.13
N ASN A 150 -6.79 4.96 11.09
CA ASN A 150 -8.11 4.39 11.31
C ASN A 150 -8.48 3.35 10.24
N LEU A 151 -8.21 3.64 8.97
CA LEU A 151 -8.49 2.72 7.88
C LEU A 151 -7.63 1.45 7.96
N THR A 152 -6.33 1.54 8.25
CA THR A 152 -5.48 0.35 8.34
C THR A 152 -5.85 -0.53 9.54
N PHE A 153 -6.27 0.08 10.65
CA PHE A 153 -6.86 -0.64 11.78
C PHE A 153 -8.17 -1.34 11.40
N LEU A 154 -9.11 -0.62 10.78
CA LEU A 154 -10.38 -1.20 10.31
C LEU A 154 -10.13 -2.32 9.29
N PHE A 155 -9.18 -2.15 8.37
CA PHE A 155 -8.79 -3.18 7.42
C PHE A 155 -8.35 -4.45 8.15
N GLY A 156 -7.52 -4.34 9.19
CA GLY A 156 -7.09 -5.49 9.97
C GLY A 156 -8.25 -6.18 10.70
N VAL A 157 -9.14 -5.40 11.31
CA VAL A 157 -10.34 -5.89 12.00
C VAL A 157 -11.30 -6.60 11.04
N LEU A 158 -11.57 -5.99 9.88
CA LEU A 158 -12.48 -6.51 8.85
C LEU A 158 -11.89 -7.74 8.15
N THR A 159 -10.58 -7.76 7.87
CA THR A 159 -9.93 -8.94 7.29
C THR A 159 -10.13 -10.15 8.20
N LYS A 160 -9.98 -9.97 9.52
CA LYS A 160 -10.22 -11.06 10.47
C LYS A 160 -11.70 -11.43 10.60
N SER A 161 -12.62 -10.48 10.43
CA SER A 161 -14.07 -10.71 10.46
C SER A 161 -14.55 -11.50 9.24
N VAL A 162 -14.14 -11.07 8.04
CA VAL A 162 -14.58 -11.59 6.75
C VAL A 162 -13.87 -12.88 6.38
N ILE A 163 -12.55 -12.94 6.55
CA ILE A 163 -11.73 -14.09 6.10
C ILE A 163 -11.43 -15.05 7.24
N GLY A 164 -11.23 -14.55 8.47
CA GLY A 164 -10.96 -15.42 9.63
C GLY A 164 -9.69 -16.25 9.47
N THR A 165 -9.85 -17.52 9.11
CA THR A 165 -8.77 -18.46 8.79
C THR A 165 -8.78 -18.72 7.29
N PRO A 166 -7.66 -18.47 6.57
CA PRO A 166 -7.66 -18.66 5.12
C PRO A 166 -7.78 -20.13 4.75
N VAL A 167 -8.49 -20.37 3.64
CA VAL A 167 -8.81 -21.65 3.02
C VAL A 167 -7.88 -21.91 1.84
N LYS A 168 -7.58 -20.91 1.00
CA LYS A 168 -6.82 -21.10 -0.24
C LYS A 168 -5.33 -20.82 -0.07
N ILE A 169 -4.98 -19.80 0.71
CA ILE A 169 -3.58 -19.47 1.02
C ILE A 169 -3.25 -19.77 2.49
N THR A 170 -1.96 -19.77 2.83
CA THR A 170 -1.54 -20.01 4.21
C THR A 170 -1.78 -18.79 5.09
N THR A 171 -2.00 -18.99 6.39
CA THR A 171 -2.07 -17.93 7.41
C THR A 171 -0.85 -17.01 7.34
N ARG A 172 0.35 -17.58 7.15
CA ARG A 172 1.59 -16.82 6.99
C ARG A 172 1.58 -15.94 5.74
N LYS A 173 0.94 -16.37 4.65
CA LYS A 173 0.86 -15.57 3.42
C LYS A 173 -0.15 -14.44 3.57
N LEU A 174 -1.31 -14.70 4.15
CA LEU A 174 -2.36 -13.68 4.34
C LEU A 174 -2.02 -12.66 5.42
N TYR A 175 -1.59 -13.11 6.60
CA TYR A 175 -1.34 -12.28 7.79
C TYR A 175 0.15 -12.05 8.08
N GLY A 176 1.01 -12.33 7.10
CA GLY A 176 2.46 -12.20 7.24
C GLY A 176 2.98 -10.78 7.10
N CYS A 177 4.21 -10.66 6.61
CA CYS A 177 4.94 -9.38 6.50
C CYS A 177 4.14 -8.31 5.76
N HIS A 178 3.60 -8.57 4.57
CA HIS A 178 2.88 -7.55 3.80
C HIS A 178 1.63 -7.03 4.52
N PHE A 179 0.92 -7.89 5.23
CA PHE A 179 -0.25 -7.49 6.01
C PHE A 179 0.16 -6.67 7.23
N HIS A 180 1.20 -7.13 7.93
CA HIS A 180 1.77 -6.39 9.05
C HIS A 180 2.29 -5.01 8.63
N SER A 181 3.04 -4.93 7.53
CA SER A 181 3.55 -3.67 6.98
C SER A 181 2.43 -2.73 6.59
N LEU A 182 1.34 -3.22 5.98
CA LEU A 182 0.18 -2.38 5.65
C LEU A 182 -0.57 -1.89 6.89
N VAL A 183 -0.85 -2.79 7.85
CA VAL A 183 -1.68 -2.47 9.03
C VAL A 183 -0.93 -1.63 10.06
N VAL A 184 0.35 -1.94 10.25
CA VAL A 184 1.21 -1.32 11.25
C VAL A 184 2.04 -0.22 10.62
N HIS A 185 2.93 -0.52 9.68
CA HIS A 185 3.99 0.41 9.30
C HIS A 185 3.58 1.48 8.29
N LEU A 186 2.63 1.23 7.39
CA LEU A 186 2.18 2.20 6.40
C LEU A 186 1.76 3.55 7.00
N PRO A 187 0.90 3.63 8.03
CA PRO A 187 0.52 4.92 8.63
C PRO A 187 1.69 5.61 9.34
N ASP A 188 2.61 4.87 9.95
CA ASP A 188 3.81 5.43 10.57
C ASP A 188 4.72 6.07 9.50
N VAL A 189 4.95 5.34 8.39
CA VAL A 189 5.72 5.84 7.25
C VAL A 189 5.06 7.07 6.64
N TYR A 190 3.75 7.01 6.38
CA TYR A 190 3.00 8.14 5.81
C TYR A 190 3.03 9.38 6.70
N ARG A 191 3.07 9.19 8.03
CA ARG A 191 3.20 10.27 9.01
C ARG A 191 4.57 10.94 8.98
N ILE A 192 5.61 10.27 8.50
CA ILE A 192 6.98 10.81 8.40
C ILE A 192 7.24 11.36 7.01
N ILE A 193 7.07 10.56 5.96
CA ILE A 193 7.31 10.91 4.55
C ILE A 193 6.09 10.61 3.67
N ASN A 194 5.93 11.32 2.55
CA ASN A 194 4.85 10.97 1.63
C ASN A 194 5.17 9.60 1.01
N THR A 195 4.27 8.63 1.15
CA THR A 195 4.40 7.29 0.56
C THR A 195 4.55 7.33 -0.96
N LYS A 196 3.99 8.33 -1.64
CA LYS A 196 4.22 8.52 -3.10
C LYS A 196 5.67 8.78 -3.46
N SER A 197 6.46 9.38 -2.56
CA SER A 197 7.89 9.64 -2.81
C SER A 197 8.76 8.37 -2.79
N ILE A 198 8.25 7.29 -2.19
CA ILE A 198 8.93 5.99 -2.08
C ILE A 198 8.20 4.89 -2.88
N LEU A 199 7.16 5.26 -3.63
CA LEU A 199 6.42 4.35 -4.49
C LEU A 199 7.15 4.18 -5.82
N CYS A 200 7.84 3.04 -5.99
CA CYS A 200 8.64 2.75 -7.17
C CYS A 200 7.82 2.25 -8.39
N GLU A 201 6.55 2.67 -8.53
CA GLU A 201 5.67 2.17 -9.61
C GLU A 201 6.15 2.67 -11.00
N GLN A 202 6.79 3.84 -11.05
CA GLN A 202 7.34 4.37 -12.30
C GLN A 202 8.58 3.60 -12.75
N GLU A 203 9.42 3.21 -11.81
CA GLU A 203 10.59 2.36 -11.99
C GLU A 203 10.15 0.97 -12.46
N GLU A 204 9.12 0.38 -11.82
CA GLU A 204 8.51 -0.90 -12.22
C GLU A 204 8.12 -0.90 -13.72
N ARG A 205 7.50 0.19 -14.19
CA ARG A 205 7.09 0.34 -15.59
C ARG A 205 8.28 0.47 -16.54
N SER A 206 9.33 1.15 -16.09
CA SER A 206 10.54 1.35 -16.88
C SER A 206 11.25 0.04 -17.19
N PHE A 207 11.24 -0.93 -16.26
CA PHE A 207 11.81 -2.25 -16.51
C PHE A 207 11.18 -2.99 -17.69
N GLY A 208 9.87 -2.84 -17.93
CA GLY A 208 9.21 -3.44 -19.10
C GLY A 208 9.74 -2.88 -20.42
N SER A 209 9.91 -1.55 -20.49
CA SER A 209 10.50 -0.89 -21.65
C SER A 209 11.97 -1.26 -21.83
N LEU A 210 12.76 -1.22 -20.75
CA LEU A 210 14.18 -1.60 -20.75
C LEU A 210 14.35 -3.06 -21.23
N ARG A 211 13.55 -3.98 -20.70
CA ARG A 211 13.55 -5.39 -21.11
C ARG A 211 13.21 -5.54 -22.60
N ARG A 212 12.14 -4.90 -23.08
CA ARG A 212 11.75 -4.95 -24.49
C ARG A 212 12.84 -4.42 -25.41
N ILE A 213 13.46 -3.29 -25.05
CA ILE A 213 14.58 -2.71 -25.82
C ILE A 213 15.76 -3.67 -25.81
N ALA A 214 16.12 -4.22 -24.65
CA ALA A 214 17.21 -5.19 -24.53
C ALA A 214 16.96 -6.42 -25.42
N GLU A 215 15.76 -7.00 -25.39
CA GLU A 215 15.39 -8.16 -26.19
C GLU A 215 15.44 -7.87 -27.71
N THR A 216 15.07 -6.66 -28.12
CA THR A 216 14.97 -6.29 -29.55
C THR A 216 16.26 -5.75 -30.16
N THR A 217 17.20 -5.23 -29.36
CA THR A 217 18.31 -4.41 -29.90
C THR A 217 19.70 -4.93 -29.55
N THR A 218 19.80 -5.96 -28.71
CA THR A 218 21.10 -6.41 -28.21
C THR A 218 21.61 -7.66 -28.91
N ASN A 219 20.77 -8.31 -29.73
CA ASN A 219 21.04 -9.62 -30.32
C ASN A 219 21.59 -10.63 -29.29
N ARG A 220 21.15 -10.51 -28.02
CA ARG A 220 21.61 -11.29 -26.86
C ARG A 220 23.11 -11.19 -26.55
N LYS A 221 23.80 -10.16 -27.03
CA LYS A 221 25.21 -9.90 -26.69
C LYS A 221 25.30 -9.10 -25.38
N PRO A 222 25.92 -9.64 -24.32
CA PRO A 222 25.98 -8.98 -23.01
C PRO A 222 26.56 -7.56 -23.05
N GLY A 223 27.62 -7.35 -23.85
CA GLY A 223 28.27 -6.04 -23.98
C GLY A 223 27.40 -4.96 -24.65
N TRP A 224 26.31 -5.33 -25.32
CA TRP A 224 25.41 -4.38 -25.98
C TRP A 224 24.15 -4.10 -25.16
N ILE A 225 23.94 -4.84 -24.06
CA ILE A 225 22.71 -4.72 -23.26
C ILE A 225 22.59 -3.34 -22.65
N ILE A 226 23.63 -2.84 -21.98
CA ILE A 226 23.54 -1.57 -21.27
C ILE A 226 23.46 -0.40 -22.25
N ASP A 227 24.43 -0.28 -23.16
CA ASP A 227 24.53 0.88 -24.06
C ASP A 227 23.31 1.01 -24.96
N ASN A 228 22.90 -0.06 -25.66
CA ASN A 228 21.76 0.01 -26.56
C ASN A 228 20.46 0.26 -25.79
N THR A 229 20.32 -0.32 -24.61
CA THR A 229 19.11 -0.15 -23.80
C THR A 229 18.98 1.27 -23.28
N ILE A 230 20.04 1.83 -22.70
CA ILE A 230 20.02 3.17 -22.12
C ILE A 230 19.90 4.25 -23.20
N ILE A 231 20.66 4.17 -24.29
CA ILE A 231 20.60 5.16 -25.37
C ILE A 231 19.19 5.20 -25.97
N ARG A 232 18.61 4.05 -26.27
CA ARG A 232 17.29 3.97 -26.90
C ARG A 232 16.16 4.30 -25.92
N TYR A 233 16.28 3.91 -24.66
CA TYR A 233 15.32 4.32 -23.63
C TYR A 233 15.32 5.85 -23.49
N ASN A 234 16.49 6.48 -23.37
CA ASN A 234 16.61 7.94 -23.29
C ASN A 234 16.09 8.65 -24.55
N SER A 235 16.35 8.09 -25.74
CA SER A 235 15.80 8.61 -26.99
C SER A 235 14.27 8.53 -27.02
N GLN A 236 13.69 7.39 -26.59
CA GLN A 236 12.24 7.23 -26.45
C GLN A 236 11.64 8.20 -25.42
N GLN A 237 12.35 8.50 -24.32
CA GLN A 237 11.87 9.47 -23.32
C GLN A 237 11.88 10.92 -23.82
N LYS A 238 12.72 11.25 -24.81
CA LYS A 238 12.87 12.61 -25.37
C LYS A 238 12.00 12.88 -26.60
N SER A 239 11.32 11.87 -27.13
CA SER A 239 10.45 12.02 -28.31
C SER A 239 9.13 12.71 -27.96
N ASP A 240 8.67 13.64 -28.81
CA ASP A 240 7.37 14.32 -28.68
C ASP A 240 6.16 13.37 -28.82
N ASP A 241 6.36 12.17 -29.39
CA ASP A 241 5.38 11.07 -29.44
C ASP A 241 5.22 10.35 -28.09
N ARG A 242 5.69 10.96 -26.99
CA ARG A 242 5.46 10.48 -25.64
C ARG A 242 3.96 10.51 -25.35
N CYS A 243 3.29 9.43 -25.70
CA CYS A 243 2.00 9.08 -25.11
C CYS A 243 2.27 8.89 -23.63
N ASP A 244 1.92 9.90 -22.82
CA ASP A 244 2.06 9.88 -21.36
C ASP A 244 1.02 8.90 -20.77
N SER A 245 1.23 7.62 -21.09
CA SER A 245 0.42 6.47 -20.73
C SER A 245 0.24 6.38 -19.22
N PHE A 246 1.22 6.90 -18.46
CA PHE A 246 1.12 7.11 -17.03
C PHE A 246 -0.04 8.02 -16.66
N ALA A 247 -0.02 9.28 -17.11
CA ALA A 247 -1.08 10.24 -16.81
C ALA A 247 -2.45 9.73 -17.27
N LYS A 248 -2.50 9.03 -18.41
CA LYS A 248 -3.72 8.40 -18.92
C LYS A 248 -4.23 7.26 -18.02
N GLN A 249 -3.35 6.37 -17.54
CA GLN A 249 -3.71 5.29 -16.63
C GLN A 249 -4.09 5.83 -15.24
N ASP A 250 -3.31 6.72 -14.66
CA ASP A 250 -3.61 7.36 -13.37
C ASP A 250 -4.93 8.14 -13.44
N SER A 251 -5.18 8.86 -14.54
CA SER A 251 -6.46 9.52 -14.80
C SER A 251 -7.61 8.52 -14.89
N THR A 252 -7.40 7.38 -15.56
CA THR A 252 -8.42 6.33 -15.69
C THR A 252 -8.76 5.69 -14.34
N ILE A 253 -7.74 5.32 -13.57
CA ILE A 253 -7.86 4.77 -12.21
C ILE A 253 -8.57 5.79 -11.32
N SER A 254 -8.12 7.04 -11.33
CA SER A 254 -8.73 8.12 -10.54
C SER A 254 -10.20 8.36 -10.91
N ARG A 255 -10.52 8.33 -12.20
CA ARG A 255 -11.91 8.50 -12.68
C ARG A 255 -12.81 7.35 -12.24
N GLN A 256 -12.32 6.12 -12.22
CA GLN A 256 -13.09 4.99 -11.72
C GLN A 256 -13.24 5.01 -10.20
N ALA A 257 -12.18 5.40 -9.48
CA ALA A 257 -12.23 5.55 -8.02
C ALA A 257 -13.30 6.56 -7.59
N LYS A 258 -13.45 7.68 -8.32
CA LYS A 258 -14.50 8.69 -8.07
C LYS A 258 -15.95 8.18 -8.19
N ARG A 259 -16.16 7.00 -8.79
CA ARG A 259 -17.50 6.38 -8.87
C ARG A 259 -17.88 5.64 -7.60
N LEU A 260 -16.91 5.36 -6.72
CA LEU A 260 -17.18 4.76 -5.43
C LEU A 260 -17.72 5.84 -4.47
N PRO A 261 -18.67 5.49 -3.59
CA PRO A 261 -19.19 6.44 -2.61
C PRO A 261 -18.07 6.90 -1.66
N HIS A 262 -18.09 8.18 -1.30
CA HIS A 262 -17.19 8.69 -0.27
C HIS A 262 -17.57 8.12 1.08
N ARG A 263 -16.59 7.57 1.78
CA ARG A 263 -16.78 7.07 3.14
C ARG A 263 -16.87 8.26 4.10
N LYS A 264 -17.85 8.18 5.00
CA LYS A 264 -18.01 9.12 6.11
C LYS A 264 -16.88 8.96 7.14
N ASN A 265 -16.96 9.76 8.19
CA ASN A 265 -16.13 9.68 9.38
C ASN A 265 -16.03 8.23 9.87
N THR A 266 -14.83 7.83 10.29
CA THR A 266 -14.62 6.50 10.88
C THR A 266 -15.40 6.40 12.19
N ILE A 267 -16.18 5.33 12.34
CA ILE A 267 -16.96 5.07 13.55
C ILE A 267 -16.47 3.77 14.19
N PHE A 268 -16.04 3.86 15.45
CA PHE A 268 -15.78 2.70 16.28
C PHE A 268 -17.03 2.37 17.06
N THR A 269 -17.69 1.30 16.65
CA THR A 269 -18.97 0.90 17.23
C THR A 269 -18.80 0.36 18.65
N LYS A 270 -19.84 0.47 19.47
CA LYS A 270 -19.86 -0.16 20.80
C LYS A 270 -19.43 -1.63 20.78
N LYS A 271 -19.88 -2.39 19.77
CA LYS A 271 -19.50 -3.80 19.54
C LYS A 271 -17.99 -3.97 19.36
N LEU A 272 -17.35 -3.07 18.60
CA LEU A 272 -15.91 -3.08 18.40
C LEU A 272 -15.16 -2.73 19.69
N LEU A 273 -15.61 -1.67 20.38
CA LEU A 273 -15.02 -1.18 21.62
C LEU A 273 -15.08 -2.24 22.73
N SER A 274 -16.21 -2.91 22.90
CA SER A 274 -16.39 -3.95 23.92
C SER A 274 -15.78 -5.29 23.53
N GLY A 275 -15.89 -5.67 22.25
CA GLY A 275 -15.46 -6.99 21.76
C GLY A 275 -13.95 -7.12 21.54
N LYS A 276 -13.23 -6.01 21.29
CA LYS A 276 -11.79 -6.00 20.99
C LYS A 276 -11.04 -4.91 21.75
N SER A 277 -11.40 -4.68 23.01
CA SER A 277 -10.91 -3.58 23.86
C SER A 277 -9.39 -3.43 23.85
N SER A 278 -8.63 -4.51 24.02
CA SER A 278 -7.15 -4.47 24.01
C SER A 278 -6.57 -4.02 22.66
N VAL A 279 -7.14 -4.49 21.54
CA VAL A 279 -6.67 -4.12 20.19
C VAL A 279 -7.03 -2.66 19.89
N VAL A 280 -8.22 -2.23 20.31
CA VAL A 280 -8.66 -0.83 20.21
C VAL A 280 -7.75 0.07 21.04
N GLN A 281 -7.44 -0.30 22.28
CA GLN A 281 -6.55 0.47 23.15
C GLN A 281 -5.16 0.62 22.52
N SER A 282 -4.61 -0.46 21.98
CA SER A 282 -3.33 -0.41 21.25
C SER A 282 -3.39 0.52 20.04
N HIS A 283 -4.50 0.52 19.30
CA HIS A 283 -4.70 1.46 18.19
C HIS A 283 -4.76 2.92 18.68
N LEU A 284 -5.58 3.21 19.70
CA LEU A 284 -5.72 4.54 20.28
C LEU A 284 -4.39 5.08 20.82
N ALA A 285 -3.54 4.22 21.39
CA ALA A 285 -2.20 4.59 21.84
C ALA A 285 -1.29 5.09 20.70
N ARG A 286 -1.47 4.56 19.48
CA ARG A 286 -0.70 4.98 18.29
C ARG A 286 -1.12 6.34 17.74
N ILE A 287 -2.36 6.73 18.02
CA ILE A 287 -2.93 8.04 17.63
C ILE A 287 -3.19 8.90 18.87
N ALA A 288 -2.47 8.68 19.97
CA ALA A 288 -2.74 9.34 21.25
C ALA A 288 -2.71 10.87 21.14
N ASP A 289 -1.88 11.42 20.26
CA ASP A 289 -1.80 12.83 19.94
C ASP A 289 -3.04 13.42 19.26
N PHE A 290 -3.87 12.58 18.62
CA PHE A 290 -5.22 12.94 18.18
C PHE A 290 -6.28 12.74 19.27
N ILE A 291 -5.99 11.92 20.29
CA ILE A 291 -6.92 11.64 21.40
C ILE A 291 -6.82 12.68 22.51
N ILE A 292 -5.60 12.98 22.95
CA ILE A 292 -5.26 13.89 24.06
C ILE A 292 -5.89 15.29 23.95
N PRO A 293 -5.99 15.93 22.76
CA PRO A 293 -6.61 17.25 22.63
C PRO A 293 -8.03 17.31 23.20
N GLY A 294 -8.75 16.19 23.21
CA GLY A 294 -10.06 16.06 23.84
C GLY A 294 -11.21 15.87 22.86
N ASP A 295 -12.40 15.65 23.43
CA ASP A 295 -13.66 15.48 22.73
C ASP A 295 -13.97 16.70 21.83
N GLN A 296 -14.66 16.47 20.71
CA GLN A 296 -15.01 17.43 19.66
C GLN A 296 -13.85 17.96 18.80
N ILE A 297 -12.60 17.58 19.11
CA ILE A 297 -11.45 18.00 18.30
C ILE A 297 -11.22 17.01 17.15
N TRP A 298 -10.54 15.89 17.36
CA TRP A 298 -10.32 14.91 16.27
C TRP A 298 -11.27 13.71 16.35
N TRP A 299 -12.03 13.64 17.43
CA TRP A 299 -12.99 12.59 17.68
C TRP A 299 -14.07 13.11 18.61
N HIS A 300 -15.21 12.43 18.67
CA HIS A 300 -16.17 12.60 19.75
C HIS A 300 -16.83 11.28 20.15
N TYR A 301 -17.39 11.26 21.35
CA TYR A 301 -18.29 10.18 21.80
C TYR A 301 -19.75 10.60 21.61
N ASP A 302 -20.51 9.85 20.81
CA ASP A 302 -21.93 10.17 20.50
C ASP A 302 -22.93 9.58 21.53
N GLY A 303 -22.43 8.95 22.60
CA GLY A 303 -23.23 8.22 23.59
C GLY A 303 -23.22 6.70 23.40
N GLU A 304 -22.82 6.21 22.23
CA GLU A 304 -22.69 4.77 21.95
C GLU A 304 -21.36 4.42 21.28
N ASN A 305 -20.91 5.25 20.35
CA ASN A 305 -19.78 5.04 19.46
C ASN A 305 -18.75 6.16 19.60
N VAL A 306 -17.51 5.86 19.20
CA VAL A 306 -16.48 6.88 19.02
C VAL A 306 -16.40 7.23 17.54
N VAL A 307 -16.61 8.50 17.20
CA VAL A 307 -16.62 9.00 15.83
C VAL A 307 -15.38 9.86 15.61
N PHE A 308 -14.59 9.55 14.58
CA PHE A 308 -13.38 10.31 14.23
C PHE A 308 -13.65 11.32 13.11
N HIS A 309 -13.20 12.55 13.28
CA HIS A 309 -13.31 13.61 12.28
C HIS A 309 -12.24 13.48 11.19
N ASP A 310 -12.33 12.41 10.40
CA ASP A 310 -11.29 12.00 9.45
C ASP A 310 -11.77 11.85 7.99
N SER A 311 -13.03 12.16 7.68
CA SER A 311 -13.57 12.09 6.31
C SER A 311 -13.10 13.23 5.41
N ILE A 312 -13.40 13.13 4.11
CA ILE A 312 -13.05 14.18 3.13
C ILE A 312 -13.75 15.52 3.41
N ASP A 313 -14.87 15.51 4.13
CA ASP A 313 -15.67 16.69 4.46
C ASP A 313 -15.11 17.44 5.68
N GLU A 314 -14.20 16.83 6.43
CA GLU A 314 -13.59 17.41 7.63
C GLU A 314 -12.41 18.33 7.28
N PRO A 315 -12.13 19.37 8.08
CA PRO A 315 -10.96 20.23 7.88
C PRO A 315 -9.64 19.43 7.87
N ASN A 316 -8.75 19.76 6.94
CA ASN A 316 -7.43 19.13 6.87
C ASN A 316 -6.57 19.39 8.12
N PHE A 317 -6.74 20.55 8.74
CA PHE A 317 -5.96 21.02 9.87
C PHE A 317 -6.89 21.54 10.96
N ARG A 318 -6.53 21.25 12.22
CA ARG A 318 -7.10 21.83 13.44
C ARG A 318 -5.94 22.37 14.26
N LEU A 319 -6.13 23.49 14.96
CA LEU A 319 -5.05 24.16 15.71
C LEU A 319 -4.46 23.25 16.79
N GLU A 320 -5.31 22.42 17.37
CA GLU A 320 -5.03 21.47 18.43
C GLU A 320 -4.58 20.11 17.88
N GLY A 321 -4.34 20.01 16.58
CA GLY A 321 -3.83 18.79 15.93
C GLY A 321 -2.31 18.67 15.98
N PRO A 322 -1.80 17.44 15.79
CA PRO A 322 -0.36 17.21 15.84
C PRO A 322 0.36 17.96 14.72
N PRO A 323 1.52 18.56 15.03
CA PRO A 323 2.33 19.23 14.01
C PRO A 323 2.82 18.22 12.99
N LEU A 324 2.78 18.58 11.71
CA LEU A 324 3.36 17.77 10.66
C LEU A 324 4.86 18.03 10.51
N SER A 325 5.66 16.99 10.74
CA SER A 325 7.04 16.95 10.28
C SER A 325 7.06 16.89 8.75
N ASN A 326 7.31 18.03 8.11
CA ASN A 326 7.40 18.12 6.66
C ASN A 326 8.83 17.84 6.19
N TYR A 327 9.18 16.57 6.01
CA TYR A 327 10.36 16.22 5.21
C TYR A 327 10.02 16.41 3.74
N ARG A 328 10.35 17.58 3.19
CA ARG A 328 10.16 17.88 1.77
C ARG A 328 11.51 17.87 1.06
N SER A 329 11.60 17.23 -0.10
CA SER A 329 12.75 17.39 -0.98
C SER A 329 12.96 18.85 -1.40
N THR A 330 11.90 19.65 -1.44
CA THR A 330 11.93 21.11 -1.67
C THR A 330 12.43 21.92 -0.46
N SER A 331 12.33 21.38 0.76
CA SER A 331 12.81 22.02 1.99
C SER A 331 14.30 21.76 2.27
N LEU A 332 14.90 20.75 1.61
CA LEU A 332 16.34 20.46 1.71
C LEU A 332 17.24 21.60 1.17
N LYS A 333 16.72 22.45 0.28
CA LYS A 333 17.47 23.59 -0.29
C LYS A 333 17.50 24.84 0.61
N LYS A 334 17.06 24.75 1.87
CA LYS A 334 17.07 25.86 2.84
C LYS A 334 17.75 25.51 4.17
N LYS A 335 18.73 24.60 4.14
CA LYS A 335 19.66 24.40 5.25
C LYS A 335 21.07 24.73 4.83
#